data_AF-C5LJD3-F1
#
_entry.id   AF-C5LJD3-F1
#
_cell.length_a   1.000
_cell.length_b   1.000
_cell.length_c   1.000
_cell.angle_alpha   90.00
_cell.angle_beta   90.00
_cell.angle_gamma   90.00
#
_symmetry.space_group_name_H-M   'P 1'
#
loop_
_entity.id
_entity.type
_entity.pdbx_description
1 polymer ?
#
loop_
_entity_poly.entity_id
_entity_poly.type
_entity_poly.pdbx_seq_one_letter_code
_entity_poly.pdbx_strand_id
1 'polypeptide(L)' 'MHDDKEEEEGSHDHFSVDDKRFMRLALAAAQEAYDTDEVPVGCAFVSNGVVLATAGNETNHTRNATRHAELVATDK' A
#
# COMPACT_ATOMS: atom_id res chain seq x y z
N MET A 1 -12.07 6.97 43.12
CA MET A 1 -11.86 8.16 42.28
C MET A 1 -10.40 8.06 41.86
N HIS A 2 -10.09 7.13 40.95
CA HIS A 2 -10.06 7.36 39.49
C HIS A 2 -9.47 8.72 39.19
N ASP A 3 -8.18 8.71 38.89
CA ASP A 3 -7.67 9.36 37.69
C ASP A 3 -6.41 8.56 37.31
N ASP A 4 -6.67 7.50 36.55
CA ASP A 4 -5.69 6.86 35.70
C ASP A 4 -5.10 7.94 34.81
N LYS A 5 -3.84 8.31 35.06
CA LYS A 5 -3.08 9.11 34.11
C LYS A 5 -2.79 8.19 32.92
N GLU A 6 -3.64 8.30 31.90
CA GLU A 6 -3.39 7.72 30.59
C GLU A 6 -2.02 8.18 30.10
N GLU A 7 -1.17 7.21 29.82
CA GLU A 7 0.16 7.40 29.25
C GLU A 7 -0.02 7.90 27.80
N GLU A 8 0.22 9.18 27.56
CA GLU A 8 0.43 9.68 26.20
C GLU A 8 1.81 9.22 25.71
N GLU A 9 1.89 7.98 25.22
CA GLU A 9 2.95 7.59 24.28
C GLU A 9 2.63 8.17 22.91
N GLY A 10 2.95 9.45 22.72
CA GLY A 10 2.83 10.14 21.45
C GLY A 10 3.79 9.56 20.42
N SER A 11 3.37 8.56 19.66
CA SER A 11 4.06 8.18 18.42
C SER A 11 3.97 9.37 17.46
N HIS A 12 5.09 10.06 17.21
CA HIS A 12 5.14 11.05 16.13
C HIS A 12 4.96 10.33 14.80
N ASP A 13 3.71 10.25 14.35
CA ASP A 13 3.37 9.73 13.04
C ASP A 13 3.78 10.76 11.98
N HIS A 14 4.88 10.48 11.29
CA HIS A 14 5.46 11.36 10.29
C HIS A 14 4.71 11.35 8.94
N PHE A 15 3.62 10.59 8.82
CA PHE A 15 2.85 10.46 7.58
C PHE A 15 1.57 11.30 7.60
N SER A 16 1.32 11.99 6.49
CA SER A 16 0.10 12.78 6.31
C SER A 16 -1.15 11.88 6.21
N VAL A 17 -2.33 12.48 6.36
CA VAL A 17 -3.62 11.79 6.12
C VAL A 17 -3.67 11.22 4.70
N ASP A 18 -3.09 11.94 3.75
CA ASP A 18 -3.02 11.56 2.35
C ASP A 18 -2.09 10.36 2.15
N ASP A 19 -0.90 10.34 2.76
CA ASP A 19 0.01 9.19 2.72
C ASP A 19 -0.69 7.92 3.22
N LYS A 20 -1.38 8.01 4.36
CA LYS A 20 -2.15 6.88 4.90
C LYS A 20 -3.31 6.47 4.00
N ARG A 21 -3.95 7.42 3.30
CA ARG A 21 -5.02 7.12 2.34
C ARG A 21 -4.45 6.37 1.14
N PHE A 22 -3.35 6.84 0.57
CA PHE A 22 -2.69 6.20 -0.57
C PHE A 22 -2.14 4.82 -0.21
N MET A 23 -1.56 4.66 0.98
CA MET A 23 -1.08 3.37 1.46
C MET A 23 -2.21 2.35 1.65
N ARG A 24 -3.41 2.77 2.08
CA ARG A 24 -4.57 1.86 2.12
C ARG A 24 -4.95 1.33 0.74
N LEU A 25 -4.81 2.15 -0.31
CA LEU A 25 -5.06 1.72 -1.69
C LEU A 25 -3.99 0.74 -2.17
N ALA A 26 -2.71 1.00 -1.87
CA ALA A 26 -1.63 0.06 -2.15
C ALA A 26 -1.82 -1.28 -1.40
N LEU A 27 -2.28 -1.25 -0.15
CA LEU A 27 -2.59 -2.46 0.63
C LEU A 27 -3.79 -3.23 0.05
N ALA A 28 -4.79 -2.55 -0.48
CA ALA A 28 -5.89 -3.22 -1.19
C ALA A 28 -5.36 -4.01 -2.41
N ALA A 29 -4.47 -3.40 -3.20
CA ALA A 29 -3.83 -4.10 -4.32
C ALA A 29 -2.88 -5.24 -3.87
N ALA A 30 -2.23 -5.08 -2.71
CA ALA A 30 -1.44 -6.16 -2.11
C ALA A 30 -2.32 -7.35 -1.66
N GLN A 31 -3.54 -7.07 -1.19
CA GLN A 31 -4.52 -8.10 -0.86
C GLN A 31 -4.99 -8.83 -2.11
N GLU A 32 -5.24 -8.13 -3.22
CA GLU A 32 -5.55 -8.78 -4.51
C GLU A 32 -4.42 -9.72 -4.97
N ALA A 33 -3.16 -9.28 -4.84
CA ALA A 33 -2.00 -10.13 -5.13
C ALA A 33 -1.99 -11.38 -4.22
N TYR A 34 -2.20 -11.21 -2.92
CA TYR A 34 -2.30 -12.32 -1.97
C TYR A 34 -3.38 -13.34 -2.38
N ASP A 35 -4.57 -12.85 -2.74
CA ASP A 35 -5.72 -13.68 -3.12
C ASP A 35 -5.47 -14.47 -4.43
N THR A 36 -4.46 -14.07 -5.20
CA THR A 36 -4.02 -14.73 -6.44
C THR A 36 -2.72 -15.53 -6.31
N ASP A 37 -2.31 -15.87 -5.09
CA ASP A 37 -1.07 -16.62 -4.80
C ASP A 37 0.22 -15.91 -5.28
N GLU A 38 0.21 -14.57 -5.27
CA GLU A 38 1.40 -13.74 -5.48
C GLU A 38 2.00 -13.28 -4.14
N VAL A 39 3.25 -12.80 -4.18
CA VAL A 39 3.83 -12.14 -3.02
C VAL A 39 3.02 -10.86 -2.72
N PRO A 40 2.50 -10.66 -1.49
CA PRO A 40 1.49 -9.63 -1.19
C PRO A 40 2.13 -8.24 -1.03
N VAL A 41 2.51 -7.65 -2.17
CA VAL A 41 3.04 -6.29 -2.27
C VAL A 41 2.17 -5.53 -3.25
N GLY A 42 1.85 -4.28 -2.90
CA GLY A 42 1.09 -3.38 -3.75
C GLY A 42 1.73 -2.00 -3.84
N CYS A 43 1.44 -1.31 -4.93
CA CYS A 43 1.97 0.00 -5.27
C CYS A 43 0.82 0.93 -5.64
N ALA A 44 0.98 2.23 -5.33
CA ALA A 44 0.10 3.29 -5.78
C ALA A 44 0.95 4.42 -6.36
N PHE A 45 0.71 4.80 -7.61
CA PHE A 45 1.29 6.00 -8.20
C PHE A 45 0.37 7.18 -8.02
N VAL A 46 0.92 8.26 -7.47
CA VAL A 46 0.19 9.47 -7.12
C VAL A 46 0.89 10.67 -7.72
N SER A 47 0.12 11.56 -8.33
CA SER A 47 0.61 12.85 -8.82
C SER A 47 -0.38 13.94 -8.47
N ASN A 48 0.10 15.03 -7.88
CA ASN A 48 -0.74 16.16 -7.45
C ASN A 48 -1.96 15.75 -6.59
N GLY A 49 -1.77 14.78 -5.69
CA GLY A 49 -2.83 14.26 -4.82
C GLY A 49 -3.83 13.31 -5.49
N VAL A 50 -3.67 13.03 -6.79
CA VAL A 50 -4.52 12.13 -7.56
C VAL A 50 -3.81 10.79 -7.75
N VAL A 51 -4.52 9.70 -7.48
CA VAL A 51 -4.04 8.33 -7.74
C VAL A 51 -4.17 8.05 -9.23
N LEU A 52 -3.03 7.80 -9.88
CA LEU A 52 -2.95 7.49 -11.31
C LEU A 52 -3.15 5.99 -11.56
N ALA A 53 -2.51 5.15 -10.74
CA ALA A 53 -2.56 3.70 -10.87
C ALA A 53 -2.34 3.01 -9.53
N THR A 54 -2.91 1.81 -9.38
CA THR A 54 -2.60 0.86 -8.31
C THR A 54 -2.41 -0.53 -8.88
N ALA A 55 -1.45 -1.28 -8.34
CA ALA A 55 -1.22 -2.66 -8.76
C ALA A 55 -0.58 -3.48 -7.65
N GLY A 56 -0.85 -4.79 -7.68
CA GLY A 56 -0.13 -5.80 -6.92
C GLY A 56 0.96 -6.47 -7.77
N ASN A 57 1.73 -7.36 -7.16
CA ASN A 57 2.65 -8.23 -7.90
C ASN A 57 1.88 -9.16 -8.85
N GLU A 58 2.49 -9.47 -10.00
CA GLU A 58 1.99 -10.44 -10.99
C GLU A 58 3.11 -11.38 -11.49
N THR A 59 4.14 -11.60 -10.67
CA THR A 59 5.36 -12.34 -11.03
C THR A 59 5.08 -13.79 -11.46
N ASN A 60 4.25 -14.50 -10.70
CA ASN A 60 3.88 -15.89 -10.94
C ASN A 60 2.87 -15.98 -12.09
N HIS A 61 1.83 -15.14 -12.09
CA HIS A 61 0.76 -15.10 -13.07
C HIS A 61 1.32 -14.86 -14.48
N THR A 62 2.23 -13.90 -14.62
CA THR A 62 2.85 -13.55 -15.91
C THR A 62 4.08 -14.38 -16.24
N ARG A 63 4.58 -15.20 -15.30
CA ARG A 63 5.86 -15.93 -15.39
C ARG A 63 7.04 -15.02 -15.71
N ASN A 64 7.01 -13.80 -15.18
CA ASN A 64 8.03 -12.81 -15.40
C ASN A 64 8.46 -12.21 -14.06
N ALA A 65 9.72 -12.49 -13.70
CA ALA A 65 10.32 -12.07 -12.44
C ALA A 65 10.35 -10.54 -12.27
N THR A 66 10.21 -9.74 -13.35
CA THR A 66 10.18 -8.28 -13.23
C THR A 66 8.79 -7.71 -12.97
N ARG A 67 7.72 -8.52 -12.97
CA ARG A 67 6.33 -8.05 -12.76
C ARG A 67 6.01 -7.81 -11.28
N HIS A 68 6.86 -7.02 -10.65
CA HIS A 68 6.61 -6.43 -9.33
C HIS A 68 5.55 -5.32 -9.43
N ALA A 69 4.89 -5.02 -8.32
CA ALA A 69 3.80 -4.07 -8.21
C ALA A 69 4.11 -2.70 -8.85
N GLU A 70 5.33 -2.19 -8.71
CA GLU A 70 5.76 -0.90 -9.27
C GLU A 70 5.78 -0.91 -10.81
N LEU A 71 6.28 -2.00 -11.40
CA LEU A 71 6.33 -2.16 -12.85
C LEU A 71 4.96 -2.48 -13.45
N VAL A 72 4.13 -3.25 -12.72
CA VAL A 72 2.73 -3.46 -13.13
C VAL A 72 1.93 -2.15 -13.07
N ALA A 73 2.13 -1.33 -12.03
CA ALA A 73 1.48 -0.02 -11.92
C ALA A 73 1.93 0.97 -13.00
N THR A 74 3.16 0.85 -13.52
CA THR A 74 3.68 1.71 -14.61
C THR A 74 2.98 1.45 -15.95
N ASP A 75 2.50 0.24 -16.15
CA ASP A 75 1.84 -0.16 -17.40
C ASP A 75 0.33 0.13 -17.43
N LYS A 76 -0.24 0.55 -16.30
CA LYS A 76 -1.66 0.90 -16.16
C LYS A 76 -1.89 2.39 -16.44
#